data_AF-A0A2I0T8N4-F1
#
_entry.id   AF-A0A2I0T8N4-F1
#
_cell.length_a   1.000
_cell.length_b   1.000
_cell.length_c   1.000
_cell.angle_alpha   90.00
_cell.angle_beta   90.00
_cell.angle_gamma   90.00
#
_symmetry.space_group_name_H-M   'P 1'
#
loop_
_entity.id
_entity.type
_entity.pdbx_description
1 polymer ?
#
loop_
_entity_poly.entity_id
_entity_poly.type
_entity_poly.pdbx_seq_one_letter_code
_entity_poly.pdbx_strand_id
1 'polypeptide(L)'
;MTNASGNGEDMDSPQSLQDDATEYSPNVDSCCANISQGPEQTSARKKLKRYIFRAVSEGNIEELQCLLAELKERSNACTNMTVPGKLWSYLKGDHYLMKKFTASDTGKTCLMKALLNINQNTNEIVNMLLSFAEENGILERFINAAYTEEAYKGQTALNIAIERRQYEITQSLIEKGADVNAHAQGIFFNPKHKHEGFYFGETALALAACTNQPDITQLLMDNTRTNIASQDSRGNNILHALVTVAEDFKTQNDFVVRMYDMILLKSKERNLETAKNKDGLTPLQLAAKTGKLEILKYILSREIRDKPNRSLSRKFTDWAYGPVQSSLYDLTDLDTTTNNSVLEIIVYNTNIGNRHEMLTLEPLNSLLRMKWKKFARHMFFMSCCFYFLYNVTLTLVSYHRPNENEVILQDVIKFLVVYIVFLLGFGVALAALIDTCQDGNECRHSNSSLGPVLMDLFKLTLGLGDLEIQQNSKYPVLFLLLLITYVVLTFVLLLNMLIALMGETVEDISKENPSKVQDNSRTNSKNTLNTFEEMDDLPETSV
;
A
#
# COMPACT_ATOMS: atom_id res chain seq x y z
N MET A 1 -16.61 -19.35 -16.15
CA MET A 1 -16.25 -20.14 -17.36
C MET A 1 -16.32 -19.21 -18.56
N THR A 2 -15.15 -18.73 -18.99
CA THR A 2 -14.80 -18.22 -20.34
C THR A 2 -13.28 -18.18 -20.36
N ASN A 3 -12.68 -18.87 -21.33
CA ASN A 3 -11.24 -19.01 -21.52
C ASN A 3 -10.56 -17.65 -21.72
N ALA A 4 -9.58 -17.35 -20.86
CA ALA A 4 -8.54 -16.37 -21.12
C ALA A 4 -7.22 -16.97 -20.62
N SER A 5 -6.51 -17.62 -21.55
CA SER A 5 -5.09 -17.89 -21.46
C SER A 5 -4.35 -16.55 -21.43
N GLY A 6 -3.88 -16.15 -20.26
CA GLY A 6 -3.08 -14.95 -20.04
C GLY A 6 -1.90 -15.31 -19.16
N ASN A 7 -0.72 -15.23 -19.76
CA ASN A 7 0.61 -15.46 -19.21
C ASN A 7 0.74 -15.13 -17.72
N GLY A 8 1.13 -16.14 -16.93
CA GLY A 8 1.75 -15.90 -15.63
C GLY A 8 3.10 -15.26 -15.90
N GLU A 9 3.21 -13.96 -15.60
CA GLU A 9 4.51 -13.32 -15.49
C GLU A 9 5.18 -13.88 -14.25
N ASP A 10 6.17 -14.74 -14.51
CA ASP A 10 7.09 -15.29 -13.55
C ASP A 10 7.77 -14.15 -12.78
N MET A 11 7.42 -14.00 -11.51
CA MET A 11 8.27 -13.29 -10.54
C MET A 11 9.48 -14.18 -10.25
N ASP A 12 10.41 -14.20 -11.21
CA ASP A 12 11.76 -14.68 -10.99
C ASP A 12 12.34 -13.89 -9.81
N SER A 13 12.58 -14.57 -8.69
CA SER A 13 13.70 -14.19 -7.82
C SER A 13 14.91 -13.98 -8.73
N PRO A 14 15.80 -12.99 -8.51
CA PRO A 14 16.99 -12.88 -9.32
C PRO A 14 17.78 -14.19 -9.18
N GLN A 15 17.56 -15.07 -10.15
CA GLN A 15 18.41 -16.19 -10.43
C GLN A 15 19.78 -15.55 -10.59
N SER A 16 20.75 -16.08 -9.85
CA SER A 16 22.15 -15.85 -10.12
C SER A 16 22.46 -16.44 -11.52
N LEU A 17 22.01 -15.74 -12.56
CA LEU A 17 22.27 -16.00 -13.98
C LEU A 17 23.75 -15.80 -14.35
N GLN A 18 24.62 -15.60 -13.35
CA GLN A 18 26.07 -15.43 -13.54
C GLN A 18 26.89 -16.67 -13.18
N ASP A 19 26.30 -17.74 -12.64
CA ASP A 19 27.04 -18.98 -12.36
C ASP A 19 26.85 -20.08 -13.42
N ASP A 20 25.91 -19.94 -14.36
CA ASP A 20 25.56 -21.00 -15.33
C ASP A 20 26.12 -20.80 -16.75
N ALA A 21 26.93 -19.77 -16.98
CA ALA A 21 27.46 -19.45 -18.31
C ALA A 21 28.98 -19.49 -18.40
N THR A 22 29.63 -20.59 -18.01
CA THR A 22 30.88 -21.01 -18.68
C THR A 22 31.12 -22.51 -18.50
N GLU A 23 31.37 -23.16 -19.64
CA GLU A 23 31.93 -24.51 -19.83
C GLU A 23 30.95 -25.69 -19.78
N TYR A 24 30.21 -25.79 -20.89
CA TYR A 24 29.76 -27.06 -21.46
C TYR A 24 30.98 -27.85 -21.96
N SER A 25 31.16 -29.07 -21.46
CA SER A 25 31.71 -30.19 -22.21
C SER A 25 31.24 -31.51 -21.56
N PRO A 26 30.63 -32.42 -22.32
CA PRO A 26 30.13 -33.68 -21.78
C PRO A 26 31.30 -34.63 -21.61
N ASN A 27 31.42 -35.28 -20.46
CA ASN A 27 31.92 -36.65 -20.36
C ASN A 27 31.49 -37.22 -19.02
N VAL A 28 30.42 -38.01 -19.10
CA VAL A 28 30.11 -39.07 -18.15
C VAL A 28 31.24 -40.09 -18.29
N ASP A 29 32.13 -40.19 -17.30
CA ASP A 29 32.85 -41.44 -17.02
C ASP A 29 33.58 -41.38 -15.66
N SER A 30 33.40 -42.47 -14.91
CA SER A 30 34.16 -42.91 -13.73
C SER A 30 33.92 -42.18 -12.40
N CYS A 31 32.92 -42.64 -11.64
CA CYS A 31 32.79 -42.37 -10.20
C CYS A 31 33.76 -43.18 -9.32
N CYS A 32 34.66 -44.01 -9.87
CA CYS A 32 35.56 -44.84 -9.08
C CYS A 32 36.92 -45.05 -9.77
N ALA A 33 37.80 -44.04 -9.79
CA ALA A 33 39.22 -44.30 -10.02
C ALA A 33 40.13 -43.21 -9.44
N ASN A 34 40.90 -43.61 -8.42
CA ASN A 34 42.24 -43.13 -8.01
C ASN A 34 42.51 -41.62 -7.95
N ILE A 35 42.75 -41.11 -6.72
CA ILE A 35 43.50 -39.85 -6.54
C ILE A 35 44.65 -40.06 -5.55
N SER A 36 45.86 -40.00 -6.10
CA SER A 36 47.16 -39.95 -5.43
C SER A 36 47.41 -38.63 -4.69
N GLN A 37 48.24 -38.70 -3.65
CA GLN A 37 48.55 -37.64 -2.70
C GLN A 37 49.36 -36.48 -3.34
N GLY A 38 48.90 -35.24 -3.16
CA GLY A 38 49.56 -34.01 -3.64
C GLY A 38 48.63 -32.78 -3.57
N PRO A 39 49.06 -31.56 -3.97
CA PRO A 39 48.38 -30.27 -3.72
C PRO A 39 46.98 -30.10 -4.37
N GLU A 40 46.41 -31.16 -4.94
CA GLU A 40 45.07 -31.27 -5.51
C GLU A 40 43.92 -31.27 -4.48
N GLN A 41 44.22 -31.43 -3.19
CA GLN A 41 43.18 -31.51 -2.15
C GLN A 41 42.31 -30.24 -2.07
N THR A 42 42.84 -29.04 -2.37
CA THR A 42 42.07 -27.78 -2.37
C THR A 42 41.10 -27.67 -3.56
N SER A 43 41.49 -28.21 -4.72
CA SER A 43 40.64 -28.30 -5.92
C SER A 43 39.54 -29.36 -5.75
N ALA A 44 39.90 -30.56 -5.28
CA ALA A 44 38.96 -31.64 -4.97
C ALA A 44 37.92 -31.22 -3.91
N ARG A 45 38.33 -30.41 -2.92
CA ARG A 45 37.44 -29.86 -1.88
C ARG A 45 36.38 -28.89 -2.40
N LYS A 46 36.67 -28.12 -3.47
CA LYS A 46 35.69 -27.23 -4.13
C LYS A 46 34.76 -28.02 -5.05
N LYS A 47 35.30 -29.04 -5.73
CA LYS A 47 34.55 -29.95 -6.61
C LYS A 47 33.44 -30.70 -5.86
N LEU A 48 33.74 -31.33 -4.72
CA LEU A 48 32.75 -32.12 -3.96
C LEU A 48 31.50 -31.31 -3.56
N LYS A 49 31.69 -30.08 -3.07
CA LYS A 49 30.58 -29.19 -2.73
C LYS A 49 29.71 -28.88 -3.97
N ARG A 50 30.32 -28.57 -5.10
CA ARG A 50 29.58 -28.29 -6.35
C ARG A 50 28.78 -29.50 -6.81
N TYR A 51 29.36 -30.70 -6.76
CA TYR A 51 28.67 -31.93 -7.13
C TYR A 51 27.46 -32.22 -6.23
N ILE A 52 27.57 -32.01 -4.91
CA ILE A 52 26.42 -32.18 -4.01
C ILE A 52 25.30 -31.19 -4.35
N PHE A 53 25.63 -29.90 -4.53
CA PHE A 53 24.61 -28.90 -4.88
C PHE A 53 23.96 -29.17 -6.25
N ARG A 54 24.73 -29.73 -7.20
CA ARG A 54 24.25 -30.14 -8.52
C ARG A 54 23.33 -31.37 -8.44
N ALA A 55 23.77 -32.44 -7.79
CA ALA A 55 23.00 -33.68 -7.63
C ALA A 55 21.66 -33.41 -6.93
N VAL A 56 21.67 -32.54 -5.91
CA VAL A 56 20.45 -32.09 -5.22
C VAL A 56 19.53 -31.28 -6.14
N SER A 57 20.07 -30.43 -7.02
CA SER A 57 19.24 -29.66 -7.96
C SER A 57 18.68 -30.48 -9.12
N GLU A 58 19.42 -31.46 -9.62
CA GLU A 58 19.00 -32.34 -10.72
C GLU A 58 18.08 -33.46 -10.22
N GLY A 59 18.13 -33.79 -8.93
CA GLY A 59 17.30 -34.82 -8.32
C GLY A 59 17.84 -36.24 -8.44
N ASN A 60 19.17 -36.39 -8.61
CA ASN A 60 19.82 -37.68 -8.79
C ASN A 60 20.14 -38.34 -7.43
N ILE A 61 19.37 -39.35 -7.06
CA ILE A 61 19.42 -40.01 -5.74
C ILE A 61 20.69 -40.87 -5.60
N GLU A 62 21.05 -41.64 -6.62
CA GLU A 62 22.19 -42.58 -6.57
C GLU A 62 23.51 -41.81 -6.45
N GLU A 63 23.66 -40.75 -7.24
CA GLU A 63 24.84 -39.88 -7.18
C GLU A 63 24.94 -39.17 -5.82
N LEU A 64 23.81 -38.67 -5.30
CA LEU A 64 23.78 -38.04 -3.98
C LEU A 64 24.19 -39.01 -2.86
N GLN A 65 23.72 -40.27 -2.90
CA GLN A 65 24.07 -41.28 -1.91
C GLN A 65 25.57 -41.61 -1.92
N CYS A 66 26.16 -41.75 -3.10
CA CYS A 66 27.61 -41.94 -3.27
C CYS A 66 28.41 -40.75 -2.72
N LEU A 67 27.99 -39.52 -3.04
CA LEU A 67 28.66 -38.30 -2.58
C LEU A 67 28.54 -38.10 -1.06
N LEU A 68 27.42 -38.47 -0.45
CA LEU A 68 27.22 -38.44 1.00
C LEU A 68 28.12 -39.46 1.71
N ALA A 69 28.27 -40.67 1.14
CA ALA A 69 29.20 -41.68 1.66
C ALA A 69 30.66 -41.21 1.61
N GLU A 70 31.10 -40.64 0.48
CA GLU A 70 32.45 -40.07 0.34
C GLU A 70 32.68 -38.93 1.35
N LEU A 71 31.66 -38.10 1.58
CA LEU A 71 31.72 -37.01 2.54
C LEU A 71 31.84 -37.51 3.99
N LYS A 72 31.14 -38.59 4.35
CA LYS A 72 31.23 -39.25 5.66
C LYS A 72 32.62 -39.81 5.90
N GLU A 73 33.19 -40.50 4.90
CA GLU A 73 34.55 -41.05 4.98
C GLU A 73 35.60 -39.95 5.18
N ARG A 74 35.47 -38.83 4.46
CA ARG A 74 36.35 -37.65 4.62
C ARG A 74 36.20 -36.95 5.96
N SER A 75 34.99 -36.90 6.51
CA SER A 75 34.74 -36.36 7.85
C SER A 75 35.48 -37.18 8.91
N ASN A 76 35.37 -38.51 8.84
CA ASN A 76 36.05 -39.44 9.74
C ASN A 76 37.58 -39.37 9.63
N ALA A 77 38.11 -39.15 8.42
CA ALA A 77 39.55 -38.91 8.25
C ALA A 77 40.03 -37.62 8.96
N CYS A 78 39.19 -36.57 8.98
CA CYS A 78 39.48 -35.31 9.64
C CYS A 78 39.44 -35.39 11.18
N THR A 79 38.60 -36.25 11.75
CA THR A 79 38.55 -36.48 13.21
C THR A 79 39.74 -37.33 13.69
N ASN A 80 40.18 -38.30 12.89
CA ASN A 80 41.30 -39.20 13.22
C ASN A 80 42.69 -38.53 13.18
N MET A 81 42.86 -37.39 12.50
CA MET A 81 44.12 -36.62 12.46
C MET A 81 44.37 -35.76 13.72
N THR A 82 43.51 -35.81 14.74
CA THR A 82 43.66 -35.00 15.97
C THR A 82 43.95 -35.84 17.22
N VAL A 83 44.93 -35.37 18.01
CA VAL A 83 45.39 -35.96 19.28
C VAL A 83 44.22 -36.16 20.26
N PRO A 84 44.06 -37.32 20.93
CA PRO A 84 42.96 -37.56 21.85
C PRO A 84 43.14 -36.72 23.12
N GLY A 85 42.12 -35.94 23.52
CA GLY A 85 42.11 -35.29 24.84
C GLY A 85 41.46 -33.90 24.97
N LYS A 86 40.92 -33.31 23.90
CA LYS A 86 40.21 -32.02 23.97
C LYS A 86 38.80 -32.14 23.39
N LEU A 87 37.80 -31.67 24.14
CA LEU A 87 36.37 -31.52 23.75
C LEU A 87 36.17 -30.90 22.35
N TRP A 88 37.19 -30.19 21.86
CA TRP A 88 37.30 -29.55 20.55
C TRP A 88 37.47 -30.49 19.34
N SER A 89 37.65 -31.81 19.50
CA SER A 89 37.78 -32.75 18.37
C SER A 89 36.45 -33.06 17.68
N TYR A 90 35.36 -33.25 18.43
CA TYR A 90 34.00 -33.50 17.91
C TYR A 90 33.45 -32.29 17.15
N LEU A 91 33.64 -31.09 17.70
CA LEU A 91 33.25 -29.82 17.08
C LEU A 91 33.92 -29.56 15.71
N LYS A 92 35.04 -30.24 15.41
CA LYS A 92 35.80 -30.03 14.17
C LYS A 92 35.21 -30.81 12.98
N GLY A 93 34.66 -32.00 13.22
CA GLY A 93 33.96 -32.80 12.21
C GLY A 93 32.63 -32.16 11.82
N ASP A 94 31.82 -31.77 12.80
CA ASP A 94 30.53 -31.12 12.58
C ASP A 94 30.68 -29.80 11.84
N HIS A 95 31.68 -29.00 12.21
CA HIS A 95 32.00 -27.74 11.53
C HIS A 95 32.54 -27.97 10.11
N TYR A 96 33.22 -29.09 9.86
CA TYR A 96 33.65 -29.47 8.52
C TYR A 96 32.45 -29.83 7.63
N LEU A 97 31.55 -30.68 8.12
CA LEU A 97 30.31 -31.06 7.44
C LEU A 97 29.46 -29.83 7.12
N MET A 98 29.20 -28.98 8.12
CA MET A 98 28.43 -27.74 7.93
C MET A 98 29.04 -26.84 6.86
N LYS A 99 30.36 -26.63 6.89
CA LYS A 99 31.04 -25.81 5.87
C LYS A 99 30.94 -26.39 4.46
N LYS A 100 30.71 -27.70 4.32
CA LYS A 100 30.47 -28.34 3.02
C LYS A 100 29.02 -28.27 2.58
N PHE A 101 28.09 -28.43 3.51
CA PHE A 101 26.65 -28.31 3.25
C PHE A 101 26.15 -26.88 3.09
N THR A 102 26.90 -25.87 3.55
CA THR A 102 26.53 -24.46 3.40
C THR A 102 27.38 -23.76 2.33
N ALA A 103 26.73 -22.93 1.52
CA ALA A 103 27.38 -21.95 0.66
C ALA A 103 28.22 -20.99 1.51
N SER A 104 29.41 -20.63 1.02
CA SER A 104 30.33 -19.80 1.82
C SER A 104 29.90 -18.34 1.81
N ASP A 105 29.22 -17.92 0.74
CA ASP A 105 28.97 -16.52 0.43
C ASP A 105 27.63 -16.05 1.02
N THR A 106 26.57 -16.86 0.86
CA THR A 106 25.21 -16.51 1.30
C THR A 106 24.72 -17.26 2.54
N GLY A 107 25.40 -18.35 2.92
CA GLY A 107 24.94 -19.28 3.97
C GLY A 107 23.90 -20.31 3.50
N LYS A 108 23.53 -20.31 2.20
CA LYS A 108 22.56 -21.25 1.62
C LYS A 108 22.92 -22.71 1.85
N THR A 109 22.03 -23.50 2.40
CA THR A 109 22.26 -24.94 2.63
C THR A 109 21.88 -25.80 1.42
N CYS A 110 22.38 -27.04 1.36
CA CYS A 110 21.91 -28.03 0.38
C CYS A 110 20.40 -28.27 0.50
N LEU A 111 19.85 -28.25 1.72
CA LEU A 111 18.41 -28.36 1.97
C LEU A 111 17.64 -27.20 1.34
N MET A 112 18.12 -25.96 1.48
CA MET A 112 17.51 -24.80 0.82
C MET A 112 17.59 -24.91 -0.71
N LYS A 113 18.69 -25.43 -1.26
CA LYS A 113 18.81 -25.66 -2.72
C LYS A 113 17.81 -26.73 -3.20
N ALA A 114 17.62 -27.81 -2.44
CA ALA A 114 16.63 -28.86 -2.73
C ALA A 114 15.21 -28.30 -2.76
N LEU A 115 14.88 -27.42 -1.82
CA LEU A 115 13.55 -26.83 -1.71
C LEU A 115 13.30 -25.72 -2.75
N LEU A 116 14.35 -25.05 -3.23
CA LEU A 116 14.19 -24.05 -4.30
C LEU A 116 13.93 -24.70 -5.67
N ASN A 117 14.48 -25.90 -5.91
CA ASN A 117 14.35 -26.64 -7.17
C ASN A 117 13.52 -27.90 -6.92
N ILE A 118 12.20 -27.78 -7.00
CA ILE A 118 11.26 -28.88 -6.74
C ILE A 118 11.23 -29.85 -7.93
N ASN A 119 11.53 -31.12 -7.65
CA ASN A 119 11.53 -32.26 -8.57
C ASN A 119 10.65 -33.38 -7.97
N GLN A 120 10.32 -34.41 -8.76
CA GLN A 120 9.54 -35.57 -8.26
C GLN A 120 10.24 -36.30 -7.10
N ASN A 121 11.58 -36.29 -7.08
CA ASN A 121 12.40 -36.97 -6.07
C ASN A 121 12.70 -36.09 -4.83
N THR A 122 12.18 -34.86 -4.74
CA THR A 122 12.57 -33.91 -3.68
C THR A 122 12.23 -34.44 -2.28
N ASN A 123 11.09 -35.11 -2.10
CA ASN A 123 10.71 -35.72 -0.81
C ASN A 123 11.75 -36.74 -0.34
N GLU A 124 12.19 -37.64 -1.23
CA GLU A 124 13.18 -38.67 -0.93
C GLU A 124 14.55 -38.06 -0.64
N ILE A 125 14.96 -37.07 -1.43
CA ILE A 125 16.22 -36.35 -1.24
C ILE A 125 16.25 -35.62 0.10
N VAL A 126 15.17 -34.93 0.46
CA VAL A 126 15.08 -34.23 1.74
C VAL A 126 15.15 -35.24 2.88
N ASN A 127 14.40 -36.34 2.81
CA ASN A 127 14.45 -37.40 3.82
C ASN A 127 15.85 -38.02 3.94
N MET A 128 16.56 -38.25 2.84
CA MET A 128 17.95 -38.73 2.83
C MET A 128 18.92 -37.73 3.46
N LEU A 129 18.77 -36.44 3.17
CA LEU A 129 19.60 -35.38 3.77
C LEU A 129 19.34 -35.26 5.28
N LEU A 130 18.07 -35.38 5.70
CA LEU A 130 17.68 -35.35 7.11
C LEU A 130 18.19 -36.59 7.87
N SER A 131 18.07 -37.79 7.30
CA SER A 131 18.61 -39.01 7.92
C SER A 131 20.13 -38.96 8.03
N PHE A 132 20.82 -38.46 7.00
CA PHE A 132 22.27 -38.25 7.05
C PHE A 132 22.65 -37.23 8.14
N ALA A 133 21.90 -36.14 8.28
CA ALA A 133 22.16 -35.14 9.31
C ALA A 133 21.91 -35.67 10.74
N GLU A 134 20.92 -36.55 10.90
CA GLU A 134 20.59 -37.24 12.15
C GLU A 134 21.68 -38.23 12.56
N GLU A 135 22.17 -39.06 11.63
CA GLU A 135 23.28 -40.00 11.89
C GLU A 135 24.56 -39.31 12.37
N ASN A 136 24.80 -38.08 11.93
CA ASN A 136 26.00 -37.31 12.26
C ASN A 136 25.78 -36.28 13.38
N GLY A 137 24.60 -36.24 14.02
CA GLY A 137 24.33 -35.34 15.15
C GLY A 137 24.29 -33.84 14.79
N ILE A 138 24.18 -33.50 13.50
CA ILE A 138 24.20 -32.12 13.00
C ILE A 138 22.81 -31.56 12.65
N LEU A 139 21.76 -32.36 12.87
CA LEU A 139 20.38 -32.12 12.43
C LEU A 139 19.82 -30.76 12.84
N GLU A 140 19.87 -30.43 14.15
CA GLU A 140 19.28 -29.19 14.68
C GLU A 140 19.92 -27.95 14.05
N ARG A 141 21.25 -27.94 13.95
CA ARG A 141 22.01 -26.85 13.31
C ARG A 141 21.76 -26.78 11.80
N PHE A 142 21.49 -27.92 11.16
CA PHE A 142 21.34 -28.01 9.71
C PHE A 142 19.97 -27.49 9.26
N ILE A 143 18.91 -27.91 9.96
CA ILE A 143 17.53 -27.49 9.68
C ILE A 143 17.35 -26.01 9.99
N ASN A 144 17.90 -25.56 11.13
CA ASN A 144 17.75 -24.17 11.61
C ASN A 144 18.81 -23.22 11.06
N ALA A 145 19.61 -23.67 10.09
CA ALA A 145 20.51 -22.78 9.37
C ALA A 145 19.68 -21.73 8.61
N ALA A 146 20.11 -20.47 8.72
CA ALA A 146 19.49 -19.35 8.06
C ALA A 146 20.47 -18.64 7.13
N TYR A 147 19.95 -17.93 6.13
CA TYR A 147 20.75 -17.05 5.28
C TYR A 147 21.45 -15.97 6.11
N THR A 148 22.72 -15.72 5.79
CA THR A 148 23.56 -14.68 6.43
C THR A 148 23.65 -13.40 5.61
N GLU A 149 23.32 -13.48 4.32
CA GLU A 149 23.30 -12.34 3.41
C GLU A 149 22.26 -11.29 3.82
N GLU A 150 22.56 -10.00 3.64
CA GLU A 150 21.69 -8.90 4.08
C GLU A 150 20.31 -8.91 3.39
N ALA A 151 20.24 -9.31 2.12
CA ALA A 151 18.99 -9.34 1.35
C ALA A 151 17.97 -10.32 1.93
N TYR A 152 18.39 -11.55 2.26
CA TYR A 152 17.53 -12.66 2.70
C TYR A 152 17.79 -13.10 4.14
N LYS A 153 18.43 -12.24 4.94
CA LYS A 153 18.85 -12.54 6.31
C LYS A 153 17.75 -13.21 7.13
N GLY A 154 18.07 -14.33 7.76
CA GLY A 154 17.15 -15.04 8.66
C GLY A 154 16.15 -15.98 7.95
N GLN A 155 16.13 -16.05 6.62
CA GLN A 155 15.31 -17.04 5.91
C GLN A 155 15.84 -18.46 6.17
N THR A 156 14.95 -19.34 6.62
CA THR A 156 15.25 -20.76 6.89
C THR A 156 14.70 -21.67 5.79
N ALA A 157 15.10 -22.94 5.81
CA ALA A 157 14.53 -23.96 4.92
C ALA A 157 13.01 -24.11 5.08
N LEU A 158 12.49 -23.93 6.30
CA LEU A 158 11.05 -24.00 6.59
C LEU A 158 10.27 -22.95 5.79
N ASN A 159 10.74 -21.70 5.73
CA ASN A 159 10.08 -20.64 4.98
C ASN A 159 9.97 -20.97 3.48
N ILE A 160 11.02 -21.56 2.90
CA ILE A 160 11.05 -21.96 1.48
C ILE A 160 10.08 -23.12 1.23
N ALA A 161 10.02 -24.11 2.11
CA ALA A 161 9.09 -25.23 1.98
C ALA A 161 7.62 -24.76 1.98
N ILE A 162 7.31 -23.80 2.85
CA ILE A 162 5.99 -23.16 2.93
C ILE A 162 5.71 -22.38 1.65
N GLU A 163 6.64 -21.53 1.19
CA GLU A 163 6.49 -20.77 -0.05
C GLU A 163 6.20 -21.67 -1.27
N ARG A 164 6.87 -22.82 -1.33
CA ARG A 164 6.70 -23.84 -2.39
C ARG A 164 5.51 -24.79 -2.19
N ARG A 165 4.70 -24.55 -1.17
CA ARG A 165 3.47 -25.31 -0.84
C ARG A 165 3.70 -26.81 -0.59
N GLN A 166 4.85 -27.17 -0.02
CA GLN A 166 5.22 -28.56 0.25
C GLN A 166 4.76 -28.98 1.64
N TYR A 167 3.50 -29.43 1.76
CA TYR A 167 2.91 -29.83 3.05
C TYR A 167 3.67 -30.99 3.72
N GLU A 168 3.93 -32.08 2.99
CA GLU A 168 4.58 -33.28 3.52
C GLU A 168 6.00 -32.99 4.03
N ILE A 169 6.77 -32.19 3.27
CA ILE A 169 8.11 -31.78 3.69
C ILE A 169 8.05 -30.85 4.90
N THR A 170 7.09 -29.92 4.92
CA THR A 170 6.91 -29.00 6.05
C THR A 170 6.59 -29.77 7.33
N GLN A 171 5.73 -30.79 7.26
CA GLN A 171 5.43 -31.68 8.37
C GLN A 171 6.70 -32.40 8.87
N SER A 172 7.45 -33.03 7.95
CA SER A 172 8.69 -33.75 8.28
C SER A 172 9.73 -32.83 8.94
N LEU A 173 9.91 -31.60 8.44
CA LEU A 173 10.82 -30.61 9.02
C LEU A 173 10.42 -30.23 10.45
N ILE A 174 9.13 -30.04 10.71
CA ILE A 174 8.61 -29.68 12.03
C ILE A 174 8.79 -30.84 13.01
N GLU A 175 8.48 -32.07 12.59
CA GLU A 175 8.68 -33.29 13.38
C GLU A 175 10.16 -33.49 13.75
N LYS A 176 11.07 -33.19 12.81
CA LYS A 176 12.53 -33.29 13.00
C LYS A 176 13.18 -32.13 13.76
N GLY A 177 12.40 -31.17 14.26
CA GLY A 177 12.90 -30.13 15.15
C GLY A 177 13.15 -28.76 14.51
N ALA A 178 12.55 -28.45 13.36
CA ALA A 178 12.63 -27.11 12.78
C ALA A 178 12.08 -26.04 13.74
N ASP A 179 12.78 -24.90 13.82
CA ASP A 179 12.32 -23.72 14.54
C ASP A 179 11.23 -22.99 13.75
N VAL A 180 10.01 -23.08 14.27
CA VAL A 180 8.81 -22.45 13.72
C VAL A 180 8.74 -20.94 14.00
N ASN A 181 9.50 -20.46 14.98
CA ASN A 181 9.49 -19.06 15.40
C ASN A 181 10.66 -18.26 14.84
N ALA A 182 11.38 -18.81 13.85
CA ALA A 182 12.47 -18.11 13.18
C ALA A 182 11.97 -16.86 12.44
N HIS A 183 12.74 -15.76 12.53
CA HIS A 183 12.40 -14.49 11.90
C HIS A 183 13.26 -14.21 10.66
N ALA A 184 12.60 -14.07 9.51
CA ALA A 184 13.21 -13.63 8.25
C ALA A 184 13.22 -12.10 8.16
N GLN A 185 14.31 -11.48 8.64
CA GLN A 185 14.46 -10.02 8.79
C GLN A 185 15.20 -9.35 7.61
N GLY A 186 15.43 -10.08 6.52
CA GLY A 186 16.12 -9.57 5.33
C GLY A 186 15.45 -8.35 4.72
N ILE A 187 16.22 -7.54 3.99
CA ILE A 187 15.75 -6.33 3.32
C ILE A 187 14.60 -6.65 2.34
N PHE A 188 14.66 -7.82 1.69
CA PHE A 188 13.61 -8.30 0.79
C PHE A 188 12.27 -8.53 1.49
N PHE A 189 12.30 -8.99 2.75
CA PHE A 189 11.09 -9.28 3.55
C PHE A 189 10.56 -8.04 4.28
N ASN A 190 11.37 -6.99 4.36
CA ASN A 190 11.03 -5.72 4.98
C ASN A 190 11.28 -4.57 3.99
N PRO A 191 10.60 -4.56 2.82
CA PRO A 191 10.86 -3.59 1.77
C PRO A 191 10.37 -2.19 2.18
N LYS A 192 11.03 -1.16 1.63
CA LYS A 192 10.60 0.23 1.79
C LYS A 192 9.47 0.56 0.80
N HIS A 193 9.57 0.02 -0.41
CA HIS A 193 8.57 0.18 -1.46
C HIS A 193 7.97 -1.17 -1.87
N LYS A 194 6.69 -1.17 -2.31
CA LYS A 194 5.94 -2.41 -2.63
C LYS A 194 6.60 -3.29 -3.71
N HIS A 195 7.45 -2.74 -4.56
CA HIS A 195 8.04 -3.46 -5.70
C HIS A 195 9.41 -4.08 -5.39
N GLU A 196 10.02 -3.76 -4.25
CA GLU A 196 11.38 -4.23 -3.90
C GLU A 196 11.39 -5.61 -3.24
N GLY A 197 10.22 -6.08 -2.76
CA GLY A 197 10.11 -7.33 -2.05
C GLY A 197 8.70 -7.56 -1.51
N PHE A 198 8.57 -8.54 -0.61
CA PHE A 198 7.28 -9.00 -0.10
C PHE A 198 7.26 -9.03 1.43
N TYR A 199 6.40 -8.19 2.01
CA TYR A 199 6.20 -8.15 3.46
C TYR A 199 5.11 -9.13 3.90
N PHE A 200 5.47 -10.06 4.78
CA PHE A 200 4.53 -11.04 5.36
C PHE A 200 4.61 -11.16 6.88
N GLY A 201 5.38 -10.32 7.58
CA GLY A 201 5.50 -10.36 9.04
C GLY A 201 6.57 -11.31 9.59
N GLU A 202 7.61 -11.60 8.81
CA GLU A 202 8.88 -12.26 9.17
C GLU A 202 8.79 -13.69 9.74
N THR A 203 7.60 -14.19 10.08
CA THR A 203 7.37 -15.48 10.73
C THR A 203 6.82 -16.51 9.76
N ALA A 204 7.17 -17.78 9.96
CA ALA A 204 6.69 -18.90 9.14
C ALA A 204 5.15 -19.03 9.16
N LEU A 205 4.53 -18.81 10.33
CA LEU A 205 3.08 -18.84 10.49
C LEU A 205 2.40 -17.73 9.67
N ALA A 206 2.92 -16.50 9.71
CA ALA A 206 2.37 -15.40 8.94
C ALA A 206 2.57 -15.60 7.43
N LEU A 207 3.70 -16.19 7.00
CA LEU A 207 3.92 -16.56 5.60
C LEU A 207 2.88 -17.56 5.09
N ALA A 208 2.62 -18.64 5.83
CA ALA A 208 1.59 -19.63 5.49
C ALA A 208 0.19 -18.99 5.40
N ALA A 209 -0.09 -18.03 6.30
CA ALA A 209 -1.36 -17.32 6.32
C ALA A 209 -1.53 -16.39 5.10
N CYS A 210 -0.52 -15.58 4.80
CA CYS A 210 -0.52 -14.63 3.70
C CYS A 210 -0.52 -15.31 2.31
N THR A 211 -0.02 -16.53 2.21
CA THR A 211 0.04 -17.30 0.95
C THR A 211 -1.18 -18.20 0.71
N ASN A 212 -2.23 -18.09 1.53
CA ASN A 212 -3.47 -18.86 1.45
C ASN A 212 -3.26 -20.39 1.60
N GLN A 213 -2.55 -20.81 2.65
CA GLN A 213 -2.27 -22.23 2.94
C GLN A 213 -2.89 -22.65 4.28
N PRO A 214 -4.20 -22.93 4.32
CA PRO A 214 -4.89 -23.24 5.58
C PRO A 214 -4.36 -24.50 6.24
N ASP A 215 -4.03 -25.54 5.47
CA ASP A 215 -3.56 -26.83 6.00
C ASP A 215 -2.23 -26.70 6.75
N ILE A 216 -1.27 -25.98 6.16
CA ILE A 216 0.02 -25.67 6.82
C ILE A 216 -0.19 -24.77 8.04
N THR A 217 -1.06 -23.77 7.93
CA THR A 217 -1.34 -22.87 9.06
C THR A 217 -1.97 -23.64 10.22
N GLN A 218 -2.87 -24.59 9.95
CA GLN A 218 -3.42 -25.48 10.97
C GLN A 218 -2.35 -26.35 11.60
N LEU A 219 -1.49 -26.97 10.79
CA LEU A 219 -0.38 -27.80 11.28
C LEU A 219 0.57 -27.00 12.18
N LEU A 220 0.89 -25.76 11.82
CA LEU A 220 1.71 -24.87 12.65
C LEU A 220 1.00 -24.48 13.94
N MET A 221 -0.31 -24.18 13.91
CA MET A 221 -1.07 -23.81 15.11
C MET A 221 -1.30 -24.99 16.07
N ASP A 222 -1.40 -26.21 15.54
CA ASP A 222 -1.59 -27.42 16.35
C ASP A 222 -0.29 -27.83 17.08
N ASN A 223 0.86 -27.35 16.60
CA ASN A 223 2.16 -27.54 17.27
C ASN A 223 2.29 -26.63 18.50
N THR A 224 2.61 -27.22 19.65
CA THR A 224 2.75 -26.52 20.93
C THR A 224 3.92 -25.54 20.99
N ARG A 225 4.90 -25.66 20.09
CA ARG A 225 6.09 -24.78 20.03
C ARG A 225 5.82 -23.44 19.35
N THR A 226 4.70 -23.31 18.65
CA THR A 226 4.39 -22.11 17.86
C THR A 226 3.90 -20.98 18.75
N ASN A 227 4.56 -19.83 18.64
CA ASN A 227 4.13 -18.63 19.35
C ASN A 227 3.31 -17.72 18.42
N ILE A 228 1.98 -17.76 18.56
CA ILE A 228 1.05 -16.95 17.76
C ILE A 228 1.15 -15.46 18.12
N ALA A 229 1.49 -15.14 19.37
CA ALA A 229 1.68 -13.78 19.87
C ALA A 229 2.99 -13.13 19.43
N SER A 230 3.85 -13.85 18.71
CA SER A 230 5.13 -13.36 18.24
C SER A 230 4.95 -12.08 17.40
N GLN A 231 5.82 -11.11 17.64
CA GLN A 231 5.85 -9.85 16.91
C GLN A 231 7.11 -9.79 16.04
N ASP A 232 6.99 -9.15 14.89
CA ASP A 232 8.10 -8.93 13.96
C ASP A 232 8.97 -7.71 14.36
N SER A 233 9.95 -7.38 13.52
CA SER A 233 10.78 -6.18 13.70
C SER A 233 10.02 -4.84 13.73
N ARG A 234 8.81 -4.77 13.16
CA ARG A 234 7.90 -3.60 13.19
C ARG A 234 6.94 -3.63 14.39
N GLY A 235 6.99 -4.69 15.22
CA GLY A 235 6.05 -4.94 16.31
C GLY A 235 4.68 -5.45 15.83
N ASN A 236 4.55 -5.77 14.55
CA ASN A 236 3.34 -6.31 13.96
C ASN A 236 3.20 -7.78 14.35
N ASN A 237 1.99 -8.17 14.74
CA ASN A 237 1.61 -9.58 14.87
C ASN A 237 1.10 -10.13 13.54
N ILE A 238 0.71 -11.40 13.52
CA ILE A 238 0.16 -12.07 12.33
C ILE A 238 -1.08 -11.36 11.73
N LEU A 239 -1.94 -10.79 12.56
CA LEU A 239 -3.14 -10.08 12.09
C LEU A 239 -2.77 -8.76 11.39
N HIS A 240 -1.75 -8.05 11.88
CA HIS A 240 -1.23 -6.86 11.19
C HIS A 240 -0.62 -7.22 9.83
N ALA A 241 0.07 -8.35 9.73
CA ALA A 241 0.62 -8.84 8.46
C ALA A 241 -0.49 -9.14 7.44
N LEU A 242 -1.56 -9.85 7.86
CA LEU A 242 -2.72 -10.12 7.01
C LEU A 242 -3.40 -8.84 6.51
N VAL A 243 -3.57 -7.85 7.39
CA VAL A 243 -4.11 -6.53 7.02
C VAL A 243 -3.22 -5.81 5.99
N THR A 244 -1.91 -5.99 6.06
CA THR A 244 -0.96 -5.34 5.14
C THR A 244 -0.98 -5.99 3.76
N VAL A 245 -1.13 -7.32 3.70
CA VAL A 245 -1.20 -8.10 2.45
C VAL A 245 -2.53 -7.94 1.73
N ALA A 246 -3.59 -7.61 2.45
CA ALA A 246 -4.92 -7.38 1.91
C ALA A 246 -4.92 -6.40 0.73
N GLU A 247 -5.68 -6.73 -0.31
CA GLU A 247 -5.86 -5.85 -1.45
C GLU A 247 -7.14 -5.02 -1.34
N ASP A 248 -7.31 -4.04 -2.21
CA ASP A 248 -8.51 -3.19 -2.21
C ASP A 248 -9.67 -3.84 -2.99
N PHE A 249 -9.39 -4.89 -3.78
CA PHE A 249 -10.38 -5.59 -4.59
C PHE A 249 -11.11 -6.70 -3.81
N LYS A 250 -12.43 -6.77 -4.00
CA LYS A 250 -13.32 -7.72 -3.30
C LYS A 250 -12.94 -9.19 -3.48
N THR A 251 -12.56 -9.60 -4.69
CA THR A 251 -12.38 -11.02 -5.03
C THR A 251 -11.13 -11.66 -4.41
N GLN A 252 -10.16 -10.84 -3.98
CA GLN A 252 -8.92 -11.34 -3.40
C GLN A 252 -8.92 -11.35 -1.86
N ASN A 253 -9.91 -10.74 -1.21
CA ASN A 253 -9.93 -10.63 0.25
C ASN A 253 -10.63 -11.80 0.95
N ASP A 254 -11.39 -12.63 0.22
CA ASP A 254 -12.11 -13.76 0.79
C ASP A 254 -11.18 -14.74 1.53
N PHE A 255 -9.99 -14.99 1.00
CA PHE A 255 -9.03 -15.86 1.69
C PHE A 255 -8.48 -15.19 2.96
N VAL A 256 -8.19 -13.89 2.92
CA VAL A 256 -7.67 -13.16 4.09
C VAL A 256 -8.68 -13.21 5.22
N VAL A 257 -9.96 -13.01 4.92
CA VAL A 257 -11.06 -13.15 5.89
C VAL A 257 -11.10 -14.55 6.49
N ARG A 258 -11.06 -15.61 5.66
CA ARG A 258 -11.05 -17.00 6.14
C ARG A 258 -9.83 -17.31 7.02
N MET A 259 -8.64 -16.83 6.63
CA MET A 259 -7.42 -17.04 7.41
C MET A 259 -7.46 -16.26 8.73
N TYR A 260 -7.99 -15.03 8.71
CA TYR A 260 -8.20 -14.20 9.89
C TYR A 260 -9.08 -14.93 10.91
N ASP A 261 -10.21 -15.48 10.47
CA ASP A 261 -11.11 -16.26 11.33
C ASP A 261 -10.47 -17.52 11.86
N MET A 262 -9.79 -18.28 11.00
CA MET A 262 -9.15 -19.52 11.39
C MET A 262 -8.11 -19.29 12.49
N ILE A 263 -7.28 -18.24 12.36
CA ILE A 263 -6.27 -17.88 13.36
C ILE A 263 -6.95 -17.40 14.65
N LEU A 264 -7.98 -16.57 14.54
CA LEU A 264 -8.67 -16.01 15.70
C LEU A 264 -9.44 -17.09 16.50
N LEU A 265 -10.06 -18.04 15.80
CA LEU A 265 -10.81 -19.14 16.41
C LEU A 265 -9.91 -20.22 17.04
N LYS A 266 -8.75 -20.51 16.42
CA LYS A 266 -7.77 -21.46 16.98
C LYS A 266 -6.89 -20.83 18.07
N SER A 267 -6.72 -19.51 18.07
CA SER A 267 -5.93 -18.83 19.09
C SER A 267 -6.54 -19.03 20.48
N LYS A 268 -5.72 -19.56 21.40
CA LYS A 268 -6.06 -19.59 22.84
C LYS A 268 -5.93 -18.19 23.46
N GLU A 269 -5.15 -17.32 22.82
CA GLU A 269 -4.87 -15.98 23.30
C GLU A 269 -5.93 -15.00 22.79
N ARG A 270 -6.63 -14.38 23.75
CA ARG A 270 -7.71 -13.42 23.47
C ARG A 270 -7.20 -12.01 23.12
N ASN A 271 -5.90 -11.76 23.26
CA ASN A 271 -5.32 -10.42 23.19
C ASN A 271 -4.72 -10.07 21.80
N LEU A 272 -4.82 -10.96 20.81
CA LEU A 272 -4.21 -10.74 19.49
C LEU A 272 -4.76 -9.49 18.78
N GLU A 273 -6.03 -9.16 18.96
CA GLU A 273 -6.62 -7.96 18.36
C GLU A 273 -6.27 -6.68 19.14
N THR A 274 -5.97 -6.80 20.43
CA THR A 274 -5.62 -5.67 21.30
C THR A 274 -4.13 -5.33 21.28
N ALA A 275 -3.30 -6.24 20.76
CA ALA A 275 -1.86 -6.05 20.65
C ALA A 275 -1.56 -4.87 19.71
N LYS A 276 -0.71 -3.96 20.17
CA LYS A 276 -0.29 -2.79 19.40
C LYS A 276 1.09 -3.02 18.80
N ASN A 277 1.30 -2.48 17.60
CA ASN A 277 2.62 -2.44 16.98
C ASN A 277 3.49 -1.29 17.52
N LYS A 278 4.69 -1.10 16.95
CA LYS A 278 5.59 0.00 17.37
C LYS A 278 5.03 1.40 17.09
N ASP A 279 4.13 1.53 16.11
CA ASP A 279 3.37 2.76 15.84
C ASP A 279 2.21 2.97 16.83
N GLY A 280 1.98 2.04 17.76
CA GLY A 280 0.87 2.08 18.71
C GLY A 280 -0.49 1.74 18.11
N LEU A 281 -0.52 1.10 16.93
CA LEU A 281 -1.73 0.74 16.20
C LEU A 281 -2.12 -0.71 16.48
N THR A 282 -3.42 -0.97 16.64
CA THR A 282 -4.02 -2.31 16.59
C THR A 282 -4.23 -2.75 15.14
N PRO A 283 -4.52 -4.05 14.85
CA PRO A 283 -4.81 -4.49 13.49
C PRO A 283 -6.00 -3.75 12.86
N LEU A 284 -7.00 -3.39 13.67
CA LEU A 284 -8.16 -2.60 13.25
C LEU A 284 -7.75 -1.16 12.87
N GLN A 285 -6.96 -0.50 13.72
CA GLN A 285 -6.45 0.85 13.45
C GLN A 285 -5.49 0.85 12.25
N LEU A 286 -4.71 -0.21 12.06
CA LEU A 286 -3.86 -0.38 10.89
C LEU A 286 -4.69 -0.49 9.62
N ALA A 287 -5.76 -1.29 9.60
CA ALA A 287 -6.66 -1.42 8.45
C ALA A 287 -7.30 -0.07 8.08
N ALA A 288 -7.64 0.73 9.10
CA ALA A 288 -8.13 2.09 8.92
C ALA A 288 -7.05 3.04 8.35
N LYS A 289 -5.80 2.94 8.82
CA LYS A 289 -4.67 3.74 8.34
C LYS A 289 -4.23 3.38 6.92
N THR A 290 -4.35 2.12 6.52
CA THR A 290 -3.96 1.63 5.19
C THR A 290 -5.09 1.71 4.17
N GLY A 291 -6.33 1.98 4.58
CA GLY A 291 -7.48 2.12 3.67
C GLY A 291 -8.10 0.79 3.22
N LYS A 292 -7.89 -0.29 3.99
CA LYS A 292 -8.34 -1.65 3.63
C LYS A 292 -9.81 -1.86 3.98
N LEU A 293 -10.68 -1.35 3.11
CA LEU A 293 -12.13 -1.28 3.30
C LEU A 293 -12.77 -2.64 3.62
N GLU A 294 -12.52 -3.67 2.82
CA GLU A 294 -13.22 -4.96 2.96
C GLU A 294 -12.84 -5.67 4.26
N ILE A 295 -11.57 -5.63 4.66
CA ILE A 295 -11.15 -6.19 5.95
C ILE A 295 -11.67 -5.36 7.11
N LEU A 296 -11.66 -4.03 6.99
CA LEU A 296 -12.23 -3.16 8.01
C LEU A 296 -13.72 -3.46 8.20
N LYS A 297 -14.48 -3.55 7.11
CA LYS A 297 -15.89 -3.94 7.10
C LYS A 297 -16.09 -5.32 7.73
N TYR A 298 -15.23 -6.28 7.38
CA TYR A 298 -15.28 -7.62 7.95
C TYR A 298 -15.09 -7.60 9.48
N ILE A 299 -14.02 -6.97 9.97
CA ILE A 299 -13.71 -6.90 11.41
C ILE A 299 -14.87 -6.22 12.16
N LEU A 300 -15.43 -5.12 11.63
CA LEU A 300 -16.53 -4.39 12.27
C LEU A 300 -17.86 -5.18 12.30
N SER A 301 -18.13 -5.96 11.26
CA SER A 301 -19.39 -6.71 11.13
C SER A 301 -19.31 -8.16 11.59
N ARG A 302 -18.15 -8.57 12.16
CA ARG A 302 -17.88 -9.95 12.56
C ARG A 302 -18.86 -10.43 13.63
N GLU A 303 -19.54 -11.53 13.30
CA GLU A 303 -20.56 -12.16 14.13
C GLU A 303 -20.27 -13.65 14.31
N ILE A 304 -19.79 -14.04 15.49
CA ILE A 304 -19.48 -15.44 15.84
C ILE A 304 -20.62 -16.02 16.67
N ARG A 305 -21.29 -17.05 16.14
CA ARG A 305 -22.44 -17.70 16.80
C ARG A 305 -22.03 -18.68 17.90
N ASP A 306 -20.80 -19.17 17.88
CA ASP A 306 -20.30 -20.14 18.85
C ASP A 306 -20.16 -19.53 20.24
N LYS A 307 -20.84 -20.13 21.23
CA LYS A 307 -20.85 -19.67 22.63
C LYS A 307 -19.46 -19.43 23.25
N PRO A 308 -18.45 -20.32 23.10
CA PRO A 308 -17.15 -20.10 23.74
C PRO A 308 -16.37 -18.91 23.14
N ASN A 309 -16.59 -18.62 21.85
CA ASN A 309 -15.84 -17.62 21.09
C ASN A 309 -16.66 -16.33 20.87
N ARG A 310 -17.86 -16.24 21.44
CA ARG A 310 -18.75 -15.08 21.33
C ARG A 310 -18.12 -13.78 21.83
N SER A 311 -17.15 -13.84 22.74
CA SER A 311 -16.41 -12.65 23.22
C SER A 311 -15.55 -11.99 22.13
N LEU A 312 -15.23 -12.70 21.06
CA LEU A 312 -14.45 -12.19 19.92
C LEU A 312 -15.35 -11.54 18.85
N SER A 313 -16.67 -11.64 19.02
CA SER A 313 -17.67 -11.04 18.14
C SER A 313 -17.71 -9.53 18.38
N ARG A 314 -17.75 -8.74 17.31
CA ARG A 314 -17.92 -7.27 17.40
C ARG A 314 -19.34 -6.84 17.10
N LYS A 315 -20.10 -7.67 16.38
CA LYS A 315 -21.53 -7.50 16.14
C LYS A 315 -22.30 -8.55 16.92
N PHE A 316 -23.35 -8.13 17.62
CA PHE A 316 -24.29 -9.02 18.30
C PHE A 316 -25.71 -8.72 17.80
N THR A 317 -26.36 -9.69 17.18
CA THR A 317 -27.79 -9.59 16.87
C THR A 317 -28.60 -9.93 18.12
N ASP A 318 -29.35 -8.95 18.64
CA ASP A 318 -30.17 -9.14 19.85
C ASP A 318 -31.48 -9.84 19.53
N TRP A 319 -32.16 -9.30 18.52
CA TRP A 319 -33.41 -9.83 18.01
C TRP A 319 -33.53 -9.50 16.53
N ALA A 320 -34.19 -10.39 15.81
CA ALA A 320 -34.57 -10.21 14.42
C ALA A 320 -36.02 -10.66 14.24
N TYR A 321 -36.81 -9.80 13.62
CA TYR A 321 -38.19 -10.06 13.26
C TYR A 321 -38.38 -9.75 11.77
N GLY A 322 -38.40 -10.81 10.95
CA GLY A 322 -38.45 -10.68 9.49
C GLY A 322 -37.32 -9.79 8.97
N PRO A 323 -37.61 -8.66 8.29
CA PRO A 323 -36.59 -7.75 7.76
C PRO A 323 -35.98 -6.82 8.83
N VAL A 324 -36.60 -6.68 10.01
CA VAL A 324 -36.13 -5.77 11.06
C VAL A 324 -35.19 -6.52 12.00
N GLN A 325 -33.98 -6.00 12.19
CA GLN A 325 -33.01 -6.55 13.13
C GLN A 325 -32.43 -5.45 14.02
N SER A 326 -32.26 -5.76 15.30
CA SER A 326 -31.47 -4.95 16.23
C SER A 326 -30.09 -5.58 16.39
N SER A 327 -29.05 -4.80 16.13
CA SER A 327 -27.66 -5.22 16.28
C SER A 327 -26.90 -4.26 17.19
N LEU A 328 -26.20 -4.81 18.17
CA LEU A 328 -25.24 -4.10 19.00
C LEU A 328 -23.85 -4.22 18.36
N TYR A 329 -23.17 -3.08 18.23
CA TYR A 329 -21.80 -3.02 17.75
C TYR A 329 -20.87 -2.65 18.90
N ASP A 330 -19.74 -3.35 18.99
CA ASP A 330 -18.63 -2.97 19.86
C ASP A 330 -18.01 -1.66 19.36
N LEU A 331 -17.88 -0.67 20.24
CA LEU A 331 -17.34 0.65 19.96
C LEU A 331 -15.89 0.83 20.45
N THR A 332 -15.26 -0.23 20.97
CA THR A 332 -13.87 -0.20 21.44
C THR A 332 -12.92 0.24 20.32
N ASP A 333 -12.09 1.24 20.62
CA ASP A 333 -11.16 1.93 19.71
C ASP A 333 -11.78 2.64 18.49
N LEU A 334 -13.12 2.62 18.35
CA LEU A 334 -13.84 3.29 17.26
C LEU A 334 -14.21 4.73 17.59
N ASP A 335 -14.62 4.96 18.83
CA ASP A 335 -15.05 6.28 19.28
C ASP A 335 -13.87 7.19 19.64
N THR A 336 -14.08 8.50 19.56
CA THR A 336 -13.11 9.57 19.83
C THR A 336 -12.77 9.70 21.33
N THR A 337 -13.07 8.69 22.14
CA THR A 337 -12.72 8.63 23.57
C THR A 337 -11.26 8.21 23.78
N THR A 338 -10.71 7.45 22.83
CA THR A 338 -9.32 6.97 22.85
C THR A 338 -8.47 7.76 21.88
N ASN A 339 -7.20 7.99 22.23
CA ASN A 339 -6.22 8.56 21.30
C ASN A 339 -6.00 7.62 20.10
N ASN A 340 -5.86 8.17 18.89
CA ASN A 340 -5.74 7.40 17.65
C ASN A 340 -6.95 6.47 17.42
N SER A 341 -8.16 6.98 17.68
CA SER A 341 -9.38 6.24 17.37
C SER A 341 -9.48 5.94 15.87
N VAL A 342 -10.16 4.87 15.50
CA VAL A 342 -10.39 4.51 14.10
C VAL A 342 -11.07 5.66 13.34
N LEU A 343 -12.05 6.31 13.97
CA LEU A 343 -12.75 7.45 13.35
C LEU A 343 -11.81 8.65 13.11
N GLU A 344 -10.95 8.96 14.07
CA GLU A 344 -9.94 10.01 13.94
C GLU A 344 -8.95 9.69 12.82
N ILE A 345 -8.42 8.46 12.77
CA ILE A 345 -7.50 8.01 11.73
C ILE A 345 -8.14 8.15 10.35
N ILE A 346 -9.38 7.68 10.15
CA ILE A 346 -10.04 7.73 8.84
C ILE A 346 -10.28 9.18 8.38
N VAL A 347 -10.68 10.06 9.29
CA VAL A 347 -11.02 11.46 8.96
C VAL A 347 -9.77 12.29 8.66
N TYR A 348 -8.71 12.14 9.46
CA TYR A 348 -7.49 12.94 9.31
C TYR A 348 -6.47 12.36 8.34
N ASN A 349 -6.64 11.11 7.89
CA ASN A 349 -5.73 10.53 6.90
C ASN A 349 -6.01 11.10 5.50
N THR A 350 -4.97 11.73 4.93
CA THR A 350 -5.00 12.39 3.62
C THR A 350 -4.61 11.47 2.48
N ASN A 351 -3.98 10.33 2.76
CA ASN A 351 -3.31 9.51 1.75
C ASN A 351 -4.26 8.50 1.08
N ILE A 352 -5.50 8.38 1.57
CA ILE A 352 -6.47 7.36 1.17
C ILE A 352 -7.55 7.97 0.26
N GLY A 353 -7.72 7.42 -0.95
CA GLY A 353 -8.79 7.83 -1.88
C GLY A 353 -10.19 7.32 -1.50
N ASN A 354 -10.30 6.08 -0.99
CA ASN A 354 -11.56 5.41 -0.64
C ASN A 354 -12.06 5.71 0.80
N ARG A 355 -11.57 6.77 1.46
CA ARG A 355 -11.98 7.15 2.83
C ARG A 355 -13.49 7.37 3.00
N HIS A 356 -14.14 7.87 1.96
CA HIS A 356 -15.58 8.16 1.97
C HIS A 356 -16.39 6.87 2.06
N GLU A 357 -15.98 5.81 1.37
CA GLU A 357 -16.59 4.48 1.46
C GLU A 357 -16.39 3.85 2.85
N MET A 358 -15.28 4.14 3.53
CA MET A 358 -15.05 3.66 4.89
C MET A 358 -15.99 4.32 5.91
N LEU A 359 -16.34 5.59 5.71
CA LEU A 359 -17.27 6.33 6.58
C LEU A 359 -18.74 5.93 6.40
N THR A 360 -19.11 5.33 5.26
CA THR A 360 -20.46 4.81 5.03
C THR A 360 -20.71 3.46 5.70
N LEU A 361 -19.67 2.80 6.20
CA LEU A 361 -19.80 1.54 6.94
C LEU A 361 -20.59 1.74 8.24
N GLU A 362 -21.45 0.78 8.55
CA GLU A 362 -22.00 0.62 9.91
C GLU A 362 -20.93 -0.05 10.79
N PRO A 363 -20.62 0.44 12.00
CA PRO A 363 -21.36 1.42 12.83
C PRO A 363 -20.95 2.90 12.69
N LEU A 364 -19.94 3.21 11.87
CA LEU A 364 -19.34 4.56 11.78
C LEU A 364 -20.35 5.62 11.28
N ASN A 365 -21.12 5.29 10.24
CA ASN A 365 -22.16 6.16 9.68
C ASN A 365 -23.21 6.55 10.73
N SER A 366 -23.74 5.56 11.46
CA SER A 366 -24.70 5.78 12.53
C SER A 366 -24.11 6.59 13.69
N LEU A 367 -22.87 6.30 14.10
CA LEU A 367 -22.17 7.03 15.17
C LEU A 367 -21.99 8.51 14.83
N LEU A 368 -21.53 8.82 13.61
CA LEU A 368 -21.39 10.19 13.12
C LEU A 368 -22.74 10.92 13.08
N ARG A 369 -23.79 10.24 12.60
CA ARG A 369 -25.14 10.79 12.57
C ARG A 369 -25.66 11.13 13.96
N MET A 370 -25.39 10.27 14.95
CA MET A 370 -25.76 10.52 16.34
C MET A 370 -25.01 11.73 16.93
N LYS A 371 -23.69 11.81 16.72
CA LYS A 371 -22.89 12.96 17.17
C LYS A 371 -23.34 14.27 16.52
N TRP A 372 -23.65 14.25 15.23
CA TRP A 372 -24.16 15.40 14.49
C TRP A 372 -25.48 15.91 15.08
N LYS A 373 -26.46 15.01 15.28
CA LYS A 373 -27.76 15.37 15.85
C LYS A 373 -27.67 15.86 17.29
N LYS A 374 -26.77 15.28 18.11
CA LYS A 374 -26.67 15.59 19.54
C LYS A 374 -26.02 16.94 19.80
N PHE A 375 -24.82 17.19 19.27
CA PHE A 375 -24.06 18.41 19.60
C PHE A 375 -23.50 19.15 18.39
N ALA A 376 -23.03 18.45 17.35
CA ALA A 376 -22.26 19.12 16.29
C ALA A 376 -23.12 20.09 15.47
N ARG A 377 -24.41 19.77 15.22
CA ARG A 377 -25.34 20.67 14.53
C ARG A 377 -25.50 22.01 15.26
N HIS A 378 -25.61 21.99 16.59
CA HIS A 378 -25.76 23.20 17.39
C HIS A 378 -24.44 24.00 17.42
N MET A 379 -23.31 23.33 17.64
CA MET A 379 -21.99 23.98 17.63
C MET A 379 -21.68 24.62 16.28
N PHE A 380 -21.95 23.92 15.17
CA PHE A 380 -21.76 24.42 13.81
C PHE A 380 -22.61 25.66 13.54
N PHE A 381 -23.90 25.63 13.91
CA PHE A 381 -24.78 26.77 13.73
C PHE A 381 -24.31 27.98 14.56
N MET A 382 -23.88 27.76 15.81
CA MET A 382 -23.31 28.82 16.65
C MET A 382 -22.03 29.41 16.06
N SER A 383 -21.09 28.58 15.62
CA SER A 383 -19.86 29.03 14.96
C SER A 383 -20.14 29.79 13.66
N CYS A 384 -21.09 29.31 12.85
CA CYS A 384 -21.54 29.99 11.63
C CYS A 384 -22.16 31.35 11.96
N CYS A 385 -22.97 31.44 13.02
CA CYS A 385 -23.55 32.69 13.49
C CYS A 385 -22.47 33.69 13.95
N PHE A 386 -21.48 33.25 14.74
CA PHE A 386 -20.37 34.11 15.15
C PHE A 386 -19.54 34.59 13.95
N TYR A 387 -19.25 33.70 12.99
CA TYR A 387 -18.51 34.07 11.79
C TYR A 387 -19.30 35.04 10.90
N PHE A 388 -20.61 34.84 10.78
CA PHE A 388 -21.49 35.77 10.06
C PHE A 388 -21.52 37.15 10.74
N LEU A 389 -21.69 37.20 12.06
CA LEU A 389 -21.66 38.46 12.83
C LEU A 389 -20.29 39.16 12.72
N TYR A 390 -19.20 38.39 12.74
CA TYR A 390 -17.85 38.92 12.51
C TYR A 390 -17.74 39.59 11.13
N ASN A 391 -18.21 38.92 10.07
CA ASN A 391 -18.20 39.50 8.72
C ASN A 391 -19.10 40.73 8.62
N VAL A 392 -20.32 40.70 9.16
CA VAL A 392 -21.21 41.86 9.18
C VAL A 392 -20.57 43.05 9.90
N THR A 393 -19.94 42.81 11.05
CA THR A 393 -19.22 43.85 11.80
C THR A 393 -18.04 44.38 11.00
N LEU A 394 -17.24 43.50 10.39
CA LEU A 394 -16.10 43.87 9.55
C LEU A 394 -16.52 44.67 8.32
N THR A 395 -17.61 44.28 7.65
CA THR A 395 -18.19 45.00 6.51
C THR A 395 -18.72 46.36 6.92
N LEU A 396 -19.45 46.46 8.04
CA LEU A 396 -19.94 47.74 8.58
C LEU A 396 -18.77 48.67 8.95
N VAL A 397 -17.74 48.14 9.63
CA VAL A 397 -16.54 48.91 9.98
C VAL A 397 -15.81 49.37 8.72
N SER A 398 -15.68 48.51 7.70
CA SER A 398 -14.98 48.86 6.45
C SER A 398 -15.77 49.85 5.60
N TYR A 399 -17.11 49.75 5.59
CA TYR A 399 -18.00 50.67 4.90
C TYR A 399 -18.05 52.05 5.56
N HIS A 400 -18.04 52.09 6.90
CA HIS A 400 -18.03 53.33 7.67
C HIS A 400 -16.64 53.91 7.92
N ARG A 401 -15.57 53.22 7.50
CA ARG A 401 -14.21 53.76 7.54
C ARG A 401 -14.04 54.70 6.34
N PRO A 402 -13.88 56.02 6.56
CA PRO A 402 -13.49 56.91 5.48
C PRO A 402 -12.02 56.64 5.21
N ASN A 403 -11.72 55.87 4.16
CA ASN A 403 -10.56 55.98 3.26
C ASN A 403 -10.33 54.66 2.50
N GLU A 404 -10.45 54.81 1.18
CA GLU A 404 -9.88 54.08 0.04
C GLU A 404 -9.61 52.55 0.13
N ASN A 405 -10.22 51.87 -0.83
CA ASN A 405 -10.24 50.43 -1.07
C ASN A 405 -8.86 49.87 -1.40
N GLU A 406 -8.28 48.98 -0.60
CA GLU A 406 -7.03 48.29 -0.97
C GLU A 406 -7.03 46.76 -0.86
N VAL A 407 -8.13 46.09 -0.50
CA VAL A 407 -8.06 44.64 -0.21
C VAL A 407 -8.52 43.74 -1.37
N ILE A 408 -9.01 44.29 -2.49
CA ILE A 408 -9.32 43.52 -3.72
C ILE A 408 -8.02 43.18 -4.51
N LEU A 409 -6.86 43.69 -4.06
CA LEU A 409 -5.65 43.80 -4.86
C LEU A 409 -5.02 42.45 -5.25
N GLN A 410 -5.03 41.40 -4.42
CA GLN A 410 -4.09 40.28 -4.64
C GLN A 410 -4.45 39.34 -5.80
N ASP A 411 -5.73 39.05 -6.02
CA ASP A 411 -6.18 38.20 -7.13
C ASP A 411 -6.43 39.02 -8.40
N VAL A 412 -6.83 40.28 -8.24
CA VAL A 412 -6.90 41.23 -9.36
C VAL A 412 -5.50 41.60 -9.86
N ILE A 413 -4.46 41.71 -9.02
CA ILE A 413 -3.08 42.07 -9.43
C ILE A 413 -2.53 41.12 -10.48
N LYS A 414 -2.68 39.80 -10.31
CA LYS A 414 -2.11 38.82 -11.25
C LYS A 414 -2.72 38.97 -12.65
N PHE A 415 -4.01 39.27 -12.70
CA PHE A 415 -4.76 39.56 -13.92
C PHE A 415 -4.46 40.97 -14.47
N LEU A 416 -4.39 41.96 -13.59
CA LEU A 416 -4.08 43.36 -13.89
C LEU A 416 -2.68 43.48 -14.47
N VAL A 417 -1.70 42.67 -14.06
CA VAL A 417 -0.33 42.69 -14.61
C VAL A 417 -0.34 42.28 -16.09
N VAL A 418 -1.00 41.18 -16.46
CA VAL A 418 -1.09 40.75 -17.86
C VAL A 418 -1.84 41.80 -18.69
N TYR A 419 -2.95 42.29 -18.17
CA TYR A 419 -3.74 43.33 -18.81
C TYR A 419 -2.98 44.66 -18.97
N ILE A 420 -2.24 45.11 -17.95
CA ILE A 420 -1.41 46.32 -17.98
C ILE A 420 -0.28 46.19 -19.00
N VAL A 421 0.34 45.01 -19.16
CA VAL A 421 1.37 44.79 -20.19
C VAL A 421 0.80 45.00 -21.59
N PHE A 422 -0.39 44.46 -21.87
CA PHE A 422 -1.08 44.67 -23.14
C PHE A 422 -1.53 46.14 -23.32
N LEU A 423 -2.10 46.74 -22.28
CA LEU A 423 -2.57 48.13 -22.30
C LEU A 423 -1.42 49.11 -22.55
N LEU A 424 -0.27 48.93 -21.88
CA LEU A 424 0.93 49.75 -22.07
C LEU A 424 1.57 49.50 -23.45
N GLY A 425 1.68 48.25 -23.89
CA GLY A 425 2.29 47.90 -25.18
C GLY A 425 1.52 48.50 -26.36
N PHE A 426 0.21 48.31 -26.41
CA PHE A 426 -0.65 48.90 -27.45
C PHE A 426 -0.84 50.40 -27.26
N GLY A 427 -0.87 50.90 -26.01
CA GLY A 427 -0.94 52.32 -25.71
C GLY A 427 0.26 53.10 -26.22
N VAL A 428 1.48 52.58 -26.05
CA VAL A 428 2.70 53.21 -26.58
C VAL A 428 2.72 53.15 -28.12
N ALA A 429 2.33 52.01 -28.72
CA ALA A 429 2.28 51.85 -30.17
C ALA A 429 1.27 52.80 -30.83
N LEU A 430 0.08 52.97 -30.24
CA LEU A 430 -0.94 53.90 -30.72
C LEU A 430 -0.55 55.36 -30.46
N ALA A 431 0.05 55.67 -29.31
CA ALA A 431 0.54 57.02 -29.01
C ALA A 431 1.67 57.46 -29.97
N ALA A 432 2.53 56.53 -30.41
CA ALA A 432 3.58 56.81 -31.39
C ALA A 432 3.07 57.10 -32.81
N LEU A 433 1.84 56.70 -33.14
CA LEU A 433 1.20 56.92 -34.44
C LEU A 433 0.41 58.25 -34.53
N ILE A 434 0.29 58.95 -33.40
CA ILE A 434 -0.33 60.28 -33.29
C ILE A 434 0.79 61.32 -33.45
N ASP A 435 0.73 62.17 -34.49
CA ASP A 435 1.76 63.18 -34.73
C ASP A 435 1.70 64.28 -33.65
N THR A 436 2.85 64.69 -33.10
CA THR A 436 2.95 65.88 -32.23
C THR A 436 2.89 67.12 -33.10
N CYS A 437 1.81 67.90 -33.00
CA CYS A 437 1.63 69.14 -33.75
C CYS A 437 2.83 70.08 -33.60
N GLN A 438 3.40 70.50 -34.73
CA GLN A 438 4.36 71.60 -34.80
C GLN A 438 3.62 72.83 -35.37
N ASP A 439 3.76 73.94 -34.62
CA ASP A 439 3.35 75.32 -34.90
C ASP A 439 1.89 75.76 -34.62
N GLY A 440 1.77 76.60 -33.58
CA GLY A 440 0.96 77.84 -33.57
C GLY A 440 -0.56 77.77 -33.77
N ASN A 441 -1.29 77.86 -32.66
CA ASN A 441 -2.70 78.29 -32.56
C ASN A 441 -3.77 77.44 -33.28
N GLU A 442 -4.06 76.26 -32.73
CA GLU A 442 -5.37 75.80 -32.24
C GLU A 442 -5.29 74.28 -32.04
N CYS A 443 -4.68 73.87 -30.92
CA CYS A 443 -4.74 72.48 -30.45
C CYS A 443 -5.27 72.53 -29.01
N ARG A 444 -6.61 72.46 -28.87
CA ARG A 444 -7.26 72.45 -27.54
C ARG A 444 -7.12 71.12 -26.78
N HIS A 445 -6.34 70.17 -27.30
CA HIS A 445 -5.95 68.95 -26.58
C HIS A 445 -4.45 68.65 -26.76
N SER A 446 -3.59 69.63 -26.44
CA SER A 446 -2.18 69.33 -26.18
C SER A 446 -2.05 68.60 -24.85
N ASN A 447 -1.97 67.27 -24.91
CA ASN A 447 -1.17 66.46 -24.00
C ASN A 447 -0.69 65.25 -24.80
N SER A 448 0.48 65.39 -25.43
CA SER A 448 1.26 64.32 -26.05
C SER A 448 1.83 63.34 -25.01
N SER A 449 1.01 62.95 -24.02
CA SER A 449 1.38 62.02 -22.98
C SER A 449 0.66 60.68 -23.20
N LEU A 450 1.31 59.60 -22.79
CA LEU A 450 0.76 58.24 -22.87
C LEU A 450 -0.56 58.09 -22.08
N GLY A 451 -0.80 58.93 -21.06
CA GLY A 451 -1.91 58.81 -20.12
C GLY A 451 -3.32 58.84 -20.74
N PRO A 452 -3.69 59.86 -21.53
CA PRO A 452 -5.00 59.92 -22.19
C PRO A 452 -5.28 58.74 -23.13
N VAL A 453 -4.29 58.33 -23.94
CA VAL A 453 -4.43 57.18 -24.85
C VAL A 453 -4.67 55.87 -24.07
N LEU A 454 -3.95 55.68 -22.95
CA LEU A 454 -4.17 54.53 -22.07
C LEU A 454 -5.56 54.55 -21.43
N MET A 455 -6.03 55.73 -21.00
CA MET A 455 -7.35 55.87 -20.38
C MET A 455 -8.47 55.60 -21.37
N ASP A 456 -8.33 56.01 -22.63
CA ASP A 456 -9.35 55.76 -23.63
C ASP A 456 -9.33 54.30 -24.11
N LEU A 457 -8.15 53.65 -24.21
CA LEU A 457 -8.05 52.20 -24.41
C LEU A 457 -8.66 51.40 -23.25
N PHE A 458 -8.51 51.88 -22.01
CA PHE A 458 -9.15 51.28 -20.85
C PHE A 458 -10.68 51.41 -20.91
N LYS A 459 -11.19 52.61 -21.20
CA LYS A 459 -12.65 52.82 -21.40
C LYS A 459 -13.20 51.94 -22.52
N LEU A 460 -12.45 51.77 -23.61
CA LEU A 460 -12.81 50.89 -24.72
C LEU A 460 -12.97 49.43 -24.28
N THR A 461 -12.09 48.93 -23.40
CA THR A 461 -12.22 47.55 -22.89
C THR A 461 -13.42 47.34 -21.96
N LEU A 462 -13.90 48.40 -21.31
CA LEU A 462 -15.14 48.38 -20.52
C LEU A 462 -16.41 48.61 -21.39
N GLY A 463 -16.25 48.89 -22.68
CA GLY A 463 -17.35 49.22 -23.60
C GLY A 463 -17.88 50.66 -23.45
N LEU A 464 -17.10 51.56 -22.83
CA LEU A 464 -17.47 52.94 -22.51
C LEU A 464 -16.72 54.01 -23.34
N GLY A 465 -15.91 53.60 -24.31
CA GLY A 465 -15.04 54.51 -25.08
C GLY A 465 -15.65 54.91 -26.43
N ASP A 466 -15.61 56.21 -26.76
CA ASP A 466 -15.90 56.73 -28.09
C ASP A 466 -14.63 56.74 -28.97
N LEU A 467 -14.77 56.31 -30.23
CA LEU A 467 -13.67 56.10 -31.19
C LEU A 467 -13.19 57.40 -31.89
N GLU A 468 -13.25 58.55 -31.22
CA GLU A 468 -12.96 59.87 -31.84
C GLU A 468 -11.46 60.10 -32.15
N ILE A 469 -10.57 59.17 -31.79
CA ILE A 469 -9.11 59.30 -31.90
C ILE A 469 -8.60 59.21 -33.36
N GLN A 470 -9.43 58.76 -34.31
CA GLN A 470 -8.98 58.45 -35.67
C GLN A 470 -8.56 59.69 -36.49
N GLN A 471 -9.04 60.89 -36.14
CA GLN A 471 -8.89 62.09 -36.96
C GLN A 471 -7.46 62.69 -36.97
N ASN A 472 -6.60 62.32 -36.01
CA ASN A 472 -5.27 62.94 -35.83
C ASN A 472 -4.09 61.98 -36.06
N SER A 473 -4.31 60.81 -36.67
CA SER A 473 -3.24 59.81 -36.88
C SER A 473 -2.60 59.91 -38.27
N LYS A 474 -1.28 59.77 -38.33
CA LYS A 474 -0.49 59.84 -39.58
C LYS A 474 -0.80 58.68 -40.55
N TYR A 475 -1.18 57.53 -40.00
CA TYR A 475 -1.52 56.31 -40.72
C TYR A 475 -2.84 55.73 -40.20
N PRO A 476 -4.01 56.22 -40.67
CA PRO A 476 -5.31 55.88 -40.10
C PRO A 476 -5.68 54.41 -40.26
N VAL A 477 -5.22 53.76 -41.34
CA VAL A 477 -5.47 52.33 -41.58
C VAL A 477 -4.69 51.45 -40.60
N LEU A 478 -3.43 51.79 -40.33
CA LEU A 478 -2.58 51.06 -39.38
C LEU A 478 -3.07 51.25 -37.93
N PHE A 479 -3.51 52.47 -37.60
CA PHE A 479 -4.10 52.79 -36.30
C PHE A 479 -5.37 51.96 -36.05
N LEU A 480 -6.29 51.91 -37.02
CA LEU A 480 -7.53 51.13 -36.91
C LEU A 480 -7.26 49.62 -36.79
N LEU A 481 -6.29 49.10 -37.55
CA LEU A 481 -5.92 47.68 -37.50
C LEU A 481 -5.37 47.29 -36.11
N LEU A 482 -4.47 48.10 -35.54
CA LEU A 482 -3.94 47.88 -34.19
C LEU A 482 -5.02 47.96 -33.12
N LEU A 483 -5.96 48.90 -33.25
CA LEU A 483 -7.06 49.07 -32.32
C LEU A 483 -8.04 47.87 -32.33
N ILE A 484 -8.44 47.41 -33.52
CA ILE A 484 -9.30 46.22 -33.67
C ILE A 484 -8.58 44.98 -33.12
N THR A 485 -7.29 44.84 -33.41
CA THR A 485 -6.48 43.73 -32.89
C THR A 485 -6.44 43.73 -31.36
N TYR A 486 -6.28 44.90 -30.75
CA TYR A 486 -6.33 45.07 -29.29
C TYR A 486 -7.70 44.68 -28.70
N VAL A 487 -8.81 45.14 -29.28
CA VAL A 487 -10.17 44.82 -28.80
C VAL A 487 -10.45 43.32 -28.88
N VAL A 488 -10.11 42.68 -30.01
CA VAL A 488 -10.33 41.24 -30.19
C VAL A 488 -9.47 40.44 -29.21
N LEU A 489 -8.18 40.76 -29.07
CA LEU A 489 -7.29 40.04 -28.15
C LEU A 489 -7.70 40.19 -26.68
N THR A 490 -8.05 41.41 -26.25
CA THR A 490 -8.48 41.66 -24.86
C THR A 490 -9.80 40.96 -24.54
N PHE A 491 -10.77 40.96 -25.47
CA PHE A 491 -12.04 40.26 -25.29
C PHE A 491 -11.87 38.74 -25.27
N VAL A 492 -11.08 38.16 -26.19
CA VAL A 492 -10.79 36.72 -26.23
C VAL A 492 -10.04 36.27 -24.98
N LEU A 493 -9.10 37.06 -24.47
CA LEU A 493 -8.32 36.73 -23.26
C LEU A 493 -9.19 36.73 -22.00
N LEU A 494 -10.06 37.74 -21.85
CA LEU A 494 -11.04 37.82 -20.77
C LEU A 494 -12.00 36.62 -20.76
N LEU A 495 -12.50 36.26 -21.94
CA LEU A 495 -13.52 35.21 -22.10
C LEU A 495 -12.90 33.81 -21.92
N ASN A 496 -11.70 33.56 -22.46
CA ASN A 496 -10.99 32.30 -22.29
C ASN A 496 -10.58 32.04 -20.82
N MET A 497 -10.23 33.09 -20.08
CA MET A 497 -9.89 32.96 -18.65
C MET A 497 -11.13 32.57 -17.82
N LEU A 498 -12.27 33.21 -18.07
CA LEU A 498 -13.53 32.93 -17.38
C LEU A 498 -13.99 31.48 -17.63
N ILE A 499 -13.89 31.01 -18.88
CA ILE A 499 -14.27 29.65 -19.26
C ILE A 499 -13.34 28.61 -18.64
N ALA A 500 -12.01 28.84 -18.64
CA ALA A 500 -11.06 27.88 -18.07
C ALA A 500 -11.26 27.70 -16.55
N LEU A 501 -11.47 28.80 -15.82
CA LEU A 501 -11.66 28.79 -14.36
C LEU A 501 -12.98 28.14 -13.94
N MET A 502 -14.06 28.38 -14.69
CA MET A 502 -15.35 27.76 -14.42
C MET A 502 -15.46 26.32 -14.96
N GLY A 503 -14.72 25.98 -16.02
CA GLY A 503 -14.73 24.64 -16.62
C GLY A 503 -14.07 23.58 -15.73
N GLU A 504 -12.85 23.84 -15.26
CA GLU A 504 -12.13 22.89 -14.38
C GLU A 504 -12.85 22.69 -13.04
N THR A 505 -13.36 23.78 -12.45
CA THR A 505 -14.07 23.71 -11.16
C THR A 505 -15.40 22.98 -11.25
N VAL A 506 -16.15 23.11 -12.35
CA VAL A 506 -17.43 22.41 -12.54
C VAL A 506 -17.21 20.93 -12.85
N GLU A 507 -16.21 20.58 -13.65
CA GLU A 507 -15.98 19.18 -14.03
C GLU A 507 -15.53 18.33 -12.83
N ASP A 508 -14.64 18.85 -11.97
CA ASP A 508 -14.21 18.16 -10.75
C ASP A 508 -15.36 18.00 -9.75
N ILE A 509 -16.16 19.04 -9.52
CA ILE A 509 -17.35 18.98 -8.65
C ILE A 509 -18.41 18.02 -9.22
N SER A 510 -18.54 17.94 -10.55
CA SER A 510 -19.50 17.05 -11.22
C SER A 510 -19.12 15.58 -11.15
N LYS A 511 -17.83 15.24 -11.05
CA LYS A 511 -17.32 13.86 -10.87
C LYS A 511 -17.39 13.42 -9.41
N GLU A 512 -17.32 14.36 -8.46
CA GLU A 512 -17.37 14.07 -7.02
C GLU A 512 -18.79 13.96 -6.44
N ASN A 513 -19.79 14.63 -7.05
CA ASN A 513 -21.19 14.60 -6.64
C ASN A 513 -22.09 13.43 -7.12
N PRO A 514 -21.80 12.65 -8.18
CA PRO A 514 -22.72 11.62 -8.65
C PRO A 514 -22.81 10.47 -7.64
N SER A 515 -21.75 10.20 -6.88
CA SER A 515 -21.77 9.27 -5.74
C SER A 515 -22.74 9.75 -4.64
N LYS A 516 -22.73 11.04 -4.30
CA LYS A 516 -23.64 11.63 -3.28
C LYS A 516 -25.10 11.71 -3.72
N VAL A 517 -25.37 12.01 -5.01
CA VAL A 517 -26.75 12.18 -5.51
C VAL A 517 -27.40 10.83 -5.87
N GLN A 518 -26.63 9.86 -6.36
CA GLN A 518 -27.16 8.53 -6.68
C GLN A 518 -27.50 7.71 -5.42
N ASP A 519 -26.76 7.93 -4.32
CA ASP A 519 -27.08 7.34 -3.01
C ASP A 519 -28.26 8.02 -2.31
N ASN A 520 -28.42 9.34 -2.44
CA ASN A 520 -29.57 10.08 -1.90
C ASN A 520 -30.88 9.85 -2.69
N SER A 521 -30.80 9.68 -4.02
CA SER A 521 -31.99 9.38 -4.85
C SER A 521 -32.47 7.94 -4.66
N ARG A 522 -31.56 6.96 -4.51
CA ARG A 522 -31.92 5.58 -4.15
C ARG A 522 -32.52 5.44 -2.75
N THR A 523 -32.15 6.29 -1.80
CA THR A 523 -32.74 6.30 -0.45
C THR A 523 -34.08 7.03 -0.39
N ASN A 524 -34.25 8.12 -1.12
CA ASN A 524 -35.52 8.83 -1.18
C ASN A 524 -36.60 8.04 -1.95
N SER A 525 -36.24 7.37 -3.06
CA SER A 525 -37.20 6.57 -3.82
C SER A 525 -37.72 5.35 -3.05
N LYS A 526 -36.91 4.78 -2.13
CA LYS A 526 -37.34 3.71 -1.22
C LYS A 526 -38.24 4.22 -0.09
N ASN A 527 -37.99 5.43 0.41
CA ASN A 527 -38.84 6.03 1.42
C ASN A 527 -40.21 6.45 0.87
N THR A 528 -40.30 6.90 -0.39
CA THR A 528 -41.58 7.24 -1.03
C THR A 528 -42.39 6.01 -1.43
N LEU A 529 -41.76 4.88 -1.78
CA LEU A 529 -42.50 3.64 -2.09
C LEU A 529 -43.08 3.03 -0.81
N ASN A 530 -42.30 3.01 0.28
CA ASN A 530 -42.74 2.49 1.57
C ASN A 530 -43.82 3.35 2.24
N THR A 531 -43.84 4.67 2.00
CA THR A 531 -44.91 5.55 2.50
C THR A 531 -46.19 5.49 1.67
N PHE A 532 -46.12 4.98 0.43
CA PHE A 532 -47.32 4.75 -0.39
C PHE A 532 -47.95 3.38 -0.06
N GLU A 533 -47.14 2.35 0.24
CA GLU A 533 -47.65 1.06 0.72
C GLU A 533 -48.25 1.14 2.15
N GLU A 534 -47.77 2.05 3.01
CA GLU A 534 -48.37 2.27 4.35
C GLU A 534 -49.69 3.07 4.34
N MET A 535 -50.10 3.64 3.20
CA MET A 535 -51.37 4.40 3.11
C MET A 535 -52.58 3.55 2.67
N ASP A 536 -52.36 2.35 2.14
CA ASP A 536 -53.45 1.46 1.68
C ASP A 536 -54.00 0.52 2.79
N ASP A 537 -53.40 0.51 3.98
CA ASP A 537 -53.80 -0.35 5.12
C ASP A 537 -54.38 0.45 6.30
N LEU A 538 -55.41 1.28 6.05
CA LEU A 538 -56.28 1.79 7.11
C LEU A 538 -57.59 0.97 7.16
N PRO A 539 -57.99 0.42 8.32
CA PRO A 539 -59.21 -0.37 8.42
C PRO A 539 -60.45 0.50 8.27
N GLU A 540 -61.37 0.07 7.40
CA GLU A 540 -62.73 0.60 7.30
C GLU A 540 -63.39 0.57 8.68
N THR A 541 -63.63 1.76 9.24
CA THR A 541 -64.48 1.94 10.41
C THR A 541 -65.91 1.53 10.07
N SER A 542 -66.42 0.50 10.74
CA SER A 542 -67.84 0.15 10.74
C SER A 542 -68.51 0.66 12.03
N VAL A 543 -69.65 1.32 11.83
CA VAL A 543 -70.76 1.44 12.81
C VAL A 543 -71.63 0.20 12.68
#